data_AF-A0A927UFC9-F1
#
_entry.id   AF-A0A927UFC9-F1
#
_cell.length_a   1.000
_cell.length_b   1.000
_cell.length_c   1.000
_cell.angle_alpha   90.00
_cell.angle_beta   90.00
_cell.angle_gamma   90.00
#
_symmetry.space_group_name_H-M   'P 1'
#
loop_
_entity.id
_entity.type
_entity.pdbx_description
1 polymer ?
#
loop_
_entity_poly.entity_id
_entity_poly.type
_entity_poly.pdbx_seq_one_letter_code
_entity_poly.pdbx_strand_id
1 'polypeptide(L)'
;MLEMYNMGQFYAHAKNMCDGTDGNNCEDVAHLLRFWRQNKEEYLYDLLGQELIVSKPVSYERDQDEMYREMEEVKNCHWQFFRDIRNNLENVLHPIWTDYEAVNSDAKFIDNFMNLFDCGRLVDGRVQAFQNNSSAIIMGREVRLSTGQKSMRAIGRVAELLNMQQQFEDFRIAHSQVLNQKLIKGTLHLSIHPLDYATASDNVNDWDSCMSWLNEGCCRMGTVEMMNSPMVICAYLSGKNTMDGIGGEDWNSKKWRAWAIVNKDVILVNRQYPYHNDNIGIAVVDWIKELAQKNLGWSYGETEARLDYSAYGFSFDCGYMYNDISGCHAGCVASHIQKNTVFHHHNHSVWFSGPAECMWCGREIKWDEGNDSGTLTCPECHGATRCVCCGEVVYGDYAYWGPDDQPYCSDCYSDNFTNCEHCDDIVPQEEAISLEFPIVQHTMTKYIQETPVGSSARSKYTFNYVPNSLTTNICKDCLRNLTGKHVHDIVLHNIDYPRNHSLFFTSMGCCIDPTKVSFDQFLEIFRPYPRWRHDDGSIREVWMKLWEDYIKHLTSIGRLEF
;
A
#
# COMPACT_ATOMS: atom_id res chain seq x y z
N MET A 1 -14.54 -1.72 -37.42
CA MET A 1 -14.21 -2.09 -36.03
C MET A 1 -15.46 -2.17 -35.14
N LEU A 2 -16.09 -1.05 -34.75
CA LEU A 2 -17.24 -1.06 -33.79
C LEU A 2 -18.47 -1.88 -34.22
N GLU A 3 -18.76 -1.98 -35.52
CA GLU A 3 -19.89 -2.78 -36.02
C GLU A 3 -19.61 -4.30 -36.07
N MET A 4 -18.34 -4.70 -35.96
CA MET A 4 -17.91 -6.10 -36.09
C MET A 4 -17.89 -6.85 -34.76
N TYR A 5 -18.01 -6.14 -33.63
CA TYR A 5 -17.86 -6.69 -32.29
C TYR A 5 -18.97 -6.18 -31.37
N ASN A 6 -19.41 -7.00 -30.41
CA ASN A 6 -20.43 -6.63 -29.45
C ASN A 6 -19.89 -5.64 -28.40
N MET A 7 -19.95 -4.35 -28.72
CA MET A 7 -19.53 -3.29 -27.80
C MET A 7 -20.59 -2.99 -26.72
N GLY A 8 -21.78 -3.59 -26.81
CA GLY A 8 -22.85 -3.44 -25.83
C GLY A 8 -22.46 -4.01 -24.46
N GLN A 9 -21.69 -5.11 -24.43
CA GLN A 9 -21.20 -5.69 -23.18
C GLN A 9 -20.25 -4.73 -22.45
N PHE A 10 -19.28 -4.14 -23.15
CA PHE A 10 -18.40 -3.12 -22.57
C PHE A 10 -19.20 -1.94 -22.03
N TYR A 11 -20.14 -1.43 -22.82
CA TYR A 11 -20.95 -0.30 -22.43
C TYR A 11 -21.79 -0.57 -21.16
N ALA A 12 -22.44 -1.75 -21.10
CA ALA A 12 -23.18 -2.16 -19.92
C ALA A 12 -22.27 -2.28 -18.69
N HIS A 13 -21.06 -2.84 -18.86
CA HIS A 13 -20.09 -2.91 -17.77
C HIS A 13 -19.62 -1.53 -17.31
N ALA A 14 -19.24 -0.64 -18.24
CA ALA A 14 -18.82 0.72 -17.93
C ALA A 14 -19.91 1.49 -17.18
N LYS A 15 -21.17 1.36 -17.59
CA LYS A 15 -22.31 1.96 -16.86
C LYS A 15 -22.44 1.45 -15.44
N ASN A 16 -22.29 0.14 -15.23
CA ASN A 16 -22.42 -0.46 -13.90
C ASN A 16 -21.28 -0.05 -12.96
N MET A 17 -20.11 0.32 -13.50
CA MET A 17 -18.91 0.67 -12.74
C MET A 17 -18.76 2.18 -12.49
N CYS A 18 -19.63 3.02 -13.09
CA CYS A 18 -19.56 4.46 -12.94
C CYS A 18 -20.61 4.98 -11.96
N ASP A 19 -20.16 5.73 -10.95
CA ASP A 19 -21.02 6.40 -9.97
C ASP A 19 -21.54 7.76 -10.48
N GLY A 20 -21.93 7.84 -11.75
CA GLY A 20 -22.37 9.09 -12.36
C GLY A 20 -23.71 9.57 -11.81
N THR A 21 -23.83 10.87 -11.56
CA THR A 21 -25.11 11.51 -11.20
C THR A 21 -26.07 11.55 -12.40
N ASP A 22 -27.37 11.43 -12.11
CA ASP A 22 -28.44 11.41 -13.12
C ASP A 22 -28.46 12.72 -13.93
N GLY A 23 -28.34 12.62 -15.26
CA GLY A 23 -28.57 13.74 -16.19
C GLY A 23 -27.57 13.93 -17.34
N ASN A 24 -26.35 13.38 -17.23
CA ASN A 24 -25.26 13.57 -18.23
C ASN A 24 -24.74 12.25 -18.85
N ASN A 25 -25.50 11.17 -18.77
CA ASN A 25 -25.08 9.86 -19.27
C ASN A 25 -24.96 9.86 -20.80
N CYS A 26 -23.85 9.36 -21.34
CA CYS A 26 -23.67 9.14 -22.76
C CYS A 26 -24.42 7.88 -23.20
N GLU A 27 -25.49 8.05 -23.98
CA GLU A 27 -26.25 6.93 -24.54
C GLU A 27 -25.59 6.27 -25.77
N ASP A 28 -24.54 6.89 -26.31
CA ASP A 28 -23.88 6.48 -27.54
C ASP A 28 -22.53 5.79 -27.28
N VAL A 29 -22.51 4.45 -27.40
CA VAL A 29 -21.29 3.63 -27.29
C VAL A 29 -20.21 4.06 -28.27
N ALA A 30 -20.59 4.52 -29.47
CA ALA A 30 -19.62 4.96 -30.48
C ALA A 30 -18.92 6.25 -30.05
N HIS A 31 -19.64 7.15 -29.36
CA HIS A 31 -19.03 8.32 -28.76
C HIS A 31 -18.08 7.92 -27.63
N LEU A 32 -18.50 7.02 -26.73
CA LEU A 32 -17.70 6.56 -25.59
C LEU A 32 -16.41 5.84 -26.01
N LEU A 33 -16.40 5.18 -27.16
CA LEU A 33 -15.24 4.43 -27.68
C LEU A 33 -14.51 5.17 -28.83
N ARG A 34 -14.78 6.46 -29.04
CA ARG A 34 -14.21 7.19 -30.19
C ARG A 34 -12.69 7.29 -30.14
N PHE A 35 -12.12 7.56 -28.96
CA PHE A 35 -10.66 7.65 -28.80
C PHE A 35 -10.01 6.30 -28.96
N TRP A 36 -10.56 5.27 -28.30
CA TRP A 36 -10.13 3.89 -28.48
C TRP A 36 -10.09 3.51 -29.97
N ARG A 37 -11.20 3.70 -30.69
CA ARG A 37 -11.31 3.35 -32.10
C ARG A 37 -10.26 4.09 -32.92
N GLN A 38 -10.21 5.41 -32.80
CA GLN A 38 -9.29 6.26 -33.55
C GLN A 38 -7.84 5.81 -33.35
N ASN A 39 -7.43 5.58 -32.10
CA ASN A 39 -6.04 5.31 -31.77
C ASN A 39 -5.64 3.85 -32.06
N LYS A 40 -6.54 2.88 -31.87
CA LYS A 40 -6.25 1.47 -32.23
C LYS A 40 -6.22 1.25 -33.74
N GLU A 41 -7.01 2.01 -34.51
CA GLU A 41 -7.01 1.97 -35.98
C GLU A 41 -5.72 2.56 -36.59
N GLU A 42 -4.87 3.27 -35.83
CA GLU A 42 -3.61 3.82 -36.37
C GLU A 42 -2.65 2.74 -36.88
N TYR A 43 -2.50 1.65 -36.11
CA TYR A 43 -1.71 0.49 -36.53
C TYR A 43 -1.92 -0.76 -35.68
N LEU A 44 -2.38 -0.68 -34.43
CA LEU A 44 -2.52 -1.87 -33.58
C LEU A 44 -3.55 -2.86 -34.13
N TYR A 45 -4.63 -2.37 -34.74
CA TYR A 45 -5.62 -3.25 -35.38
C TYR A 45 -5.00 -4.04 -36.54
N ASP A 46 -4.24 -3.38 -37.41
CA ASP A 46 -3.53 -4.05 -38.50
C ASP A 46 -2.38 -4.93 -37.98
N LEU A 47 -1.67 -4.51 -36.92
CA LEU A 47 -0.65 -5.30 -36.24
C LEU A 47 -1.22 -6.66 -35.81
N LEU A 48 -2.42 -6.68 -35.23
CA LEU A 48 -3.10 -7.90 -34.82
C LEU A 48 -3.81 -8.63 -35.97
N GLY A 49 -3.67 -8.17 -37.21
CA GLY A 49 -4.28 -8.80 -38.38
C GLY A 49 -5.77 -8.55 -38.51
N GLN A 50 -6.22 -7.36 -38.11
CA GLN A 50 -7.62 -6.93 -38.12
C GLN A 50 -8.52 -7.71 -37.15
N GLU A 51 -7.93 -8.19 -36.06
CA GLU A 51 -8.62 -8.80 -34.93
C GLU A 51 -8.45 -7.97 -33.66
N LEU A 52 -9.47 -7.93 -32.80
CA LEU A 52 -9.33 -7.29 -31.49
C LEU A 52 -8.58 -8.16 -30.48
N ILE A 53 -8.63 -9.49 -30.64
CA ILE A 53 -7.97 -10.45 -29.76
C ILE A 53 -7.36 -11.56 -30.62
N VAL A 54 -6.05 -11.77 -30.49
CA VAL A 54 -5.38 -12.95 -31.05
C VAL A 54 -4.92 -13.86 -29.92
N SER A 55 -4.97 -15.17 -30.16
CA SER A 55 -4.71 -16.19 -29.13
C SER A 55 -3.77 -17.27 -29.66
N LYS A 56 -2.81 -17.72 -28.84
CA LYS A 56 -2.00 -18.91 -29.16
C LYS A 56 -1.70 -19.75 -27.91
N PRO A 57 -1.62 -21.08 -28.04
CA PRO A 57 -1.12 -21.92 -26.96
C PRO A 57 0.35 -21.60 -26.71
N VAL A 58 0.74 -21.54 -25.44
CA VAL A 58 2.11 -21.33 -24.99
C VAL A 58 2.50 -22.34 -23.92
N SER A 59 3.80 -22.62 -23.84
CA SER A 59 4.40 -23.35 -22.75
C SER A 59 5.56 -22.50 -22.24
N TYR A 60 5.61 -22.27 -20.94
CA TYR A 60 6.66 -21.46 -20.31
C TYR A 60 7.18 -22.16 -19.05
N GLU A 61 8.44 -21.89 -18.73
CA GLU A 61 9.01 -22.35 -17.47
C GLU A 61 8.52 -21.48 -16.32
N ARG A 62 8.19 -22.13 -15.20
CA ARG A 62 7.82 -21.45 -13.96
C ARG A 62 8.97 -20.60 -13.46
N ASP A 63 8.62 -19.42 -13.00
CA ASP A 63 9.53 -18.56 -12.26
C ASP A 63 9.53 -18.98 -10.76
N GLN A 64 10.56 -18.57 -10.03
CA GLN A 64 10.70 -18.80 -8.60
C GLN A 64 9.58 -18.15 -7.77
N ASP A 65 9.08 -16.96 -8.11
CA ASP A 65 8.03 -16.29 -7.33
C ASP A 65 6.70 -17.05 -7.40
N GLU A 66 6.35 -17.60 -8.56
CA GLU A 66 5.23 -18.51 -8.72
C GLU A 66 5.44 -19.80 -7.90
N MET A 67 6.67 -20.30 -7.79
CA MET A 67 6.99 -21.44 -6.93
C MET A 67 6.90 -21.10 -5.44
N TYR A 68 7.31 -19.90 -5.02
CA TYR A 68 7.23 -19.47 -3.62
C TYR A 68 5.79 -19.36 -3.14
N ARG A 69 4.86 -18.87 -3.96
CA ARG A 69 3.44 -18.78 -3.59
C ARG A 69 2.78 -20.13 -3.39
N GLU A 70 2.94 -21.05 -4.34
CA GLU A 70 2.43 -22.41 -4.17
C GLU A 70 3.10 -23.10 -2.97
N MET A 71 4.37 -22.82 -2.71
CA MET A 71 5.04 -23.33 -1.51
C MET A 71 4.45 -22.76 -0.22
N GLU A 72 4.00 -21.50 -0.23
CA GLU A 72 3.29 -20.89 0.90
C GLU A 72 1.92 -21.54 1.12
N GLU A 73 1.19 -21.86 0.04
CA GLU A 73 -0.05 -22.64 0.14
C GLU A 73 0.20 -24.03 0.74
N VAL A 74 1.23 -24.75 0.25
CA VAL A 74 1.65 -26.03 0.84
C VAL A 74 1.96 -25.84 2.32
N LYS A 75 2.67 -24.77 2.69
CA LYS A 75 2.96 -24.50 4.10
C LYS A 75 1.70 -24.26 4.90
N ASN A 76 0.75 -23.49 4.38
CA ASN A 76 -0.52 -23.20 5.04
C ASN A 76 -1.36 -24.47 5.20
N CYS A 77 -1.39 -25.37 4.23
CA CYS A 77 -2.07 -26.66 4.35
C CYS A 77 -1.41 -27.60 5.38
N HIS A 78 -0.09 -27.46 5.57
CA HIS A 78 0.71 -28.29 6.47
C HIS A 78 1.17 -27.55 7.75
N TRP A 79 0.52 -26.44 8.11
CA TRP A 79 0.92 -25.60 9.26
C TRP A 79 1.01 -26.39 10.57
N GLN A 80 0.11 -27.37 10.73
CA GLN A 80 0.07 -28.26 11.88
C GLN A 80 1.36 -29.08 12.03
N PHE A 81 1.91 -29.58 10.92
CA PHE A 81 3.16 -30.31 10.93
C PHE A 81 4.33 -29.45 11.42
N PHE A 82 4.42 -28.19 10.96
CA PHE A 82 5.48 -27.28 11.39
C PHE A 82 5.35 -26.87 12.85
N ARG A 83 4.13 -26.65 13.33
CA ARG A 83 3.87 -26.38 14.74
C ARG A 83 4.29 -27.57 15.60
N ASP A 84 3.88 -28.77 15.22
CA ASP A 84 4.13 -29.97 16.01
C ASP A 84 5.60 -30.35 16.03
N ILE A 85 6.32 -30.21 14.90
CA ILE A 85 7.75 -30.52 14.85
C ILE A 85 8.56 -29.52 15.70
N ARG A 86 8.17 -28.23 15.70
CA ARG A 86 8.77 -27.22 16.57
C ARG A 86 8.53 -27.55 18.05
N ASN A 87 7.27 -27.79 18.43
CA ASN A 87 6.92 -28.11 19.80
C ASN A 87 7.63 -29.38 20.30
N ASN A 88 7.75 -30.40 19.44
CA ASN A 88 8.45 -31.63 19.78
C ASN A 88 9.97 -31.41 19.92
N LEU A 89 10.58 -30.59 19.07
CA LEU A 89 11.98 -30.18 19.23
C LEU A 89 12.20 -29.40 20.53
N GLU A 90 11.35 -28.42 20.81
CA GLU A 90 11.38 -27.66 22.05
C GLU A 90 11.24 -28.62 23.25
N ASN A 91 10.29 -29.55 23.26
CA ASN A 91 10.13 -30.50 24.36
C ASN A 91 11.33 -31.44 24.58
N VAL A 92 12.02 -31.82 23.50
CA VAL A 92 13.20 -32.71 23.58
C VAL A 92 14.45 -31.95 24.02
N LEU A 93 14.58 -30.68 23.63
CA LEU A 93 15.78 -29.86 23.88
C LEU A 93 15.64 -28.96 25.12
N HIS A 94 14.42 -28.59 25.53
CA HIS A 94 14.11 -27.73 26.69
C HIS A 94 14.54 -28.32 28.05
N PRO A 95 14.53 -29.64 28.31
CA PRO A 95 15.06 -30.19 29.56
C PRO A 95 16.56 -29.97 29.77
N ILE A 96 17.29 -29.52 28.74
CA ILE A 96 18.75 -29.26 28.75
C ILE A 96 19.04 -27.77 29.08
N TRP A 97 18.01 -26.92 29.23
CA TRP A 97 18.11 -25.47 29.46
C TRP A 97 18.58 -25.03 30.87
N THR A 98 19.29 -25.89 31.60
CA THR A 98 19.89 -25.52 32.90
C THR A 98 21.31 -24.96 32.81
N ASP A 99 21.97 -25.07 31.64
CA ASP A 99 23.29 -24.48 31.38
C ASP A 99 23.22 -23.35 30.34
N TYR A 100 23.66 -22.15 30.72
CA TYR A 100 23.57 -20.92 29.93
C TYR A 100 24.22 -21.02 28.52
N GLU A 101 25.26 -21.83 28.35
CA GLU A 101 25.91 -22.06 27.05
C GLU A 101 25.12 -23.01 26.13
N ALA A 102 24.44 -24.02 26.69
CA ALA A 102 23.61 -24.97 25.93
C ALA A 102 22.31 -24.33 25.41
N VAL A 103 21.77 -23.35 26.17
CA VAL A 103 20.61 -22.54 25.77
C VAL A 103 20.86 -21.82 24.43
N ASN A 104 22.09 -21.37 24.17
CA ASN A 104 22.42 -20.66 22.92
C ASN A 104 22.63 -21.58 21.70
N SER A 105 23.08 -22.81 21.87
CA SER A 105 23.31 -23.73 20.73
C SER A 105 22.03 -24.43 20.27
N ASP A 106 21.19 -24.87 21.21
CA ASP A 106 19.97 -25.63 20.89
C ASP A 106 18.87 -24.72 20.36
N ALA A 107 18.69 -23.53 20.95
CA ALA A 107 17.78 -22.52 20.39
C ALA A 107 18.20 -22.13 18.97
N LYS A 108 19.50 -21.94 18.74
CA LYS A 108 20.04 -21.68 17.39
C LYS A 108 19.82 -22.86 16.43
N PHE A 109 19.89 -24.10 16.91
CA PHE A 109 19.55 -25.25 16.08
C PHE A 109 18.08 -25.23 15.69
N ILE A 110 17.16 -24.98 16.63
CA ILE A 110 15.72 -24.89 16.36
C ILE A 110 15.45 -23.80 15.33
N ASP A 111 15.97 -22.58 15.52
CA ASP A 111 15.77 -21.48 14.58
C ASP A 111 16.32 -21.82 13.19
N ASN A 112 17.54 -22.36 13.12
CA ASN A 112 18.15 -22.76 11.84
C ASN A 112 17.42 -23.91 11.17
N PHE A 113 16.85 -24.84 11.94
CA PHE A 113 16.02 -25.92 11.44
C PHE A 113 14.68 -25.39 10.93
N MET A 114 14.02 -24.49 11.67
CA MET A 114 12.76 -23.89 11.26
C MET A 114 12.92 -23.03 10.01
N ASN A 115 14.07 -22.38 9.84
CA ASN A 115 14.45 -21.70 8.60
C ASN A 115 14.53 -22.62 7.37
N LEU A 116 14.55 -23.95 7.53
CA LEU A 116 14.45 -24.88 6.40
C LEU A 116 13.04 -24.93 5.77
N PHE A 117 12.02 -24.48 6.51
CA PHE A 117 10.64 -24.41 6.05
C PHE A 117 10.28 -23.06 5.41
N ASP A 118 11.24 -22.14 5.30
CA ASP A 118 11.03 -20.91 4.54
C ASP A 118 10.86 -21.24 3.04
N CYS A 119 9.97 -20.53 2.35
CA CYS A 119 9.56 -20.82 0.96
C CYS A 119 10.75 -20.80 0.00
N GLY A 120 11.63 -19.81 0.16
CA GLY A 120 12.88 -19.73 -0.59
C GLY A 120 13.72 -21.01 -0.43
N ARG A 121 13.78 -21.57 0.79
CA ARG A 121 14.64 -22.71 1.12
C ARG A 121 14.07 -24.04 0.71
N LEU A 122 12.75 -24.14 0.72
CA LEU A 122 12.03 -25.29 0.22
C LEU A 122 12.15 -25.37 -1.31
N VAL A 123 12.09 -24.23 -2.01
CA VAL A 123 12.26 -24.16 -3.47
C VAL A 123 13.72 -24.38 -3.90
N ASP A 124 14.69 -23.73 -3.24
CA ASP A 124 16.14 -23.99 -3.46
C ASP A 124 16.51 -25.46 -3.16
N GLY A 125 15.83 -26.04 -2.16
CA GLY A 125 16.00 -27.42 -1.73
C GLY A 125 17.33 -27.71 -1.02
N ARG A 126 18.07 -26.68 -0.58
CA ARG A 126 19.40 -26.80 0.03
C ARG A 126 19.50 -26.04 1.36
N VAL A 127 20.25 -26.61 2.30
CA VAL A 127 20.67 -25.93 3.53
C VAL A 127 21.75 -24.89 3.21
N GLN A 128 21.58 -23.65 3.68
CA GLN A 128 22.47 -22.53 3.34
C GLN A 128 23.57 -22.29 4.38
N ALA A 129 24.55 -21.47 3.97
CA ALA A 129 25.79 -21.23 4.70
C ALA A 129 25.64 -20.65 6.13
N PHE A 130 24.63 -19.83 6.40
CA PHE A 130 24.44 -19.28 7.76
C PHE A 130 23.84 -20.30 8.74
N GLN A 131 23.30 -21.41 8.24
CA GLN A 131 22.87 -22.56 9.03
C GLN A 131 24.05 -23.51 9.31
N ASN A 132 25.28 -23.14 8.92
CA ASN A 132 26.48 -23.96 9.10
C ASN A 132 26.72 -24.30 10.58
N ASN A 133 27.11 -25.56 10.80
CA ASN A 133 27.55 -26.08 12.09
C ASN A 133 26.52 -26.03 13.22
N SER A 134 25.23 -25.86 12.91
CA SER A 134 24.18 -26.17 13.89
C SER A 134 24.06 -27.68 14.04
N SER A 135 24.29 -28.18 15.26
CA SER A 135 23.97 -29.55 15.64
C SER A 135 23.22 -29.58 16.96
N ALA A 136 22.42 -30.62 17.15
CA ALA A 136 21.72 -30.91 18.38
C ALA A 136 21.65 -32.43 18.60
N ILE A 137 21.54 -32.86 19.85
CA ILE A 137 21.29 -34.26 20.20
C ILE A 137 19.79 -34.43 20.37
N ILE A 138 19.15 -35.11 19.41
CA ILE A 138 17.72 -35.38 19.43
C ILE A 138 17.53 -36.85 19.72
N MET A 139 16.85 -37.18 20.82
CA MET A 139 16.59 -38.57 21.24
C MET A 139 17.86 -39.44 21.29
N GLY A 140 18.97 -38.85 21.77
CA GLY A 140 20.27 -39.53 21.89
C GLY A 140 21.07 -39.67 20.59
N ARG A 141 20.63 -39.03 19.49
CA ARG A 141 21.36 -39.02 18.21
C ARG A 141 21.74 -37.60 17.81
N GLU A 142 23.00 -37.41 17.41
CA GLU A 142 23.45 -36.12 16.89
C GLU A 142 22.86 -35.88 15.48
N VAL A 143 22.23 -34.72 15.31
CA VAL A 143 21.75 -34.22 14.02
C VAL A 143 22.52 -32.96 13.69
N ARG A 144 23.19 -32.93 12.54
CA ARG A 144 23.93 -31.77 12.04
C ARG A 144 23.30 -31.18 10.78
N LEU A 145 23.12 -29.87 10.79
CA LEU A 145 22.79 -29.07 9.61
C LEU A 145 24.07 -28.70 8.86
N SER A 146 24.27 -29.31 7.69
CA SER A 146 25.46 -29.13 6.85
C SER A 146 25.09 -28.38 5.57
N THR A 147 25.81 -27.32 5.24
CA THR A 147 25.56 -26.57 4.00
C THR A 147 25.61 -27.46 2.76
N GLY A 148 24.70 -27.21 1.82
CA GLY A 148 24.57 -27.95 0.58
C GLY A 148 23.85 -29.30 0.70
N GLN A 149 23.56 -29.78 1.92
CA GLN A 149 22.69 -30.95 2.07
C GLN A 149 21.27 -30.63 1.61
N LYS A 150 20.54 -31.63 1.12
CA LYS A 150 19.14 -31.45 0.71
C LYS A 150 18.26 -31.13 1.93
N SER A 151 17.49 -30.05 1.89
CA SER A 151 16.61 -29.62 3.00
C SER A 151 15.66 -30.74 3.42
N MET A 152 15.01 -31.40 2.46
CA MET A 152 14.10 -32.52 2.73
C MET A 152 14.75 -33.73 3.41
N ARG A 153 16.06 -33.96 3.21
CA ARG A 153 16.78 -35.01 3.96
C ARG A 153 17.05 -34.60 5.41
N ALA A 154 17.29 -33.31 5.66
CA ALA A 154 17.46 -32.81 7.01
C ALA A 154 16.15 -32.87 7.79
N ILE A 155 15.06 -32.39 7.18
CA ILE A 155 13.71 -32.43 7.75
C ILE A 155 13.28 -33.88 8.03
N GLY A 156 13.42 -34.78 7.05
CA GLY A 156 13.03 -36.18 7.20
C GLY A 156 13.76 -36.90 8.34
N ARG A 157 15.06 -36.62 8.54
CA ARG A 157 15.82 -37.18 9.68
C ARG A 157 15.27 -36.73 11.02
N VAL A 158 14.94 -35.45 11.17
CA VAL A 158 14.37 -34.94 12.42
C VAL A 158 12.95 -35.49 12.64
N ALA A 159 12.12 -35.52 11.59
CA ALA A 159 10.78 -36.10 11.67
C ALA A 159 10.82 -37.59 12.06
N GLU A 160 11.80 -38.36 11.58
CA GLU A 160 11.99 -39.76 11.98
C GLU A 160 12.28 -39.90 13.47
N LEU A 161 13.20 -39.07 14.02
CA LEU A 161 13.55 -39.12 15.45
C LEU A 161 12.41 -38.72 16.37
N LEU A 162 11.49 -37.88 15.87
CA LEU A 162 10.34 -37.39 16.61
C LEU A 162 9.07 -38.22 16.37
N ASN A 163 9.16 -39.33 15.63
CA ASN A 163 8.03 -40.19 15.24
C ASN A 163 6.92 -39.45 14.46
N MET A 164 7.32 -38.57 13.53
CA MET A 164 6.43 -37.74 12.71
C MET A 164 6.48 -38.12 11.21
N GLN A 165 6.77 -39.39 10.90
CA GLN A 165 7.03 -39.85 9.54
C GLN A 165 5.81 -39.64 8.62
N GLN A 166 4.60 -39.85 9.12
CA GLN A 166 3.37 -39.71 8.32
C GLN A 166 3.15 -38.25 7.91
N GLN A 167 3.18 -37.30 8.87
CA GLN A 167 2.98 -35.89 8.55
C GLN A 167 4.09 -35.36 7.63
N PHE A 168 5.32 -35.83 7.81
CA PHE A 168 6.43 -35.50 6.93
C PHE A 168 6.21 -36.02 5.51
N GLU A 169 5.70 -37.25 5.34
CA GLU A 169 5.48 -37.84 4.03
C GLU A 169 4.38 -37.09 3.26
N ASP A 170 3.29 -36.72 3.92
CA ASP A 170 2.22 -35.92 3.33
C ASP A 170 2.75 -34.55 2.85
N PHE A 171 3.53 -33.86 3.70
CA PHE A 171 4.22 -32.62 3.34
C PHE A 171 5.20 -32.81 2.18
N ARG A 172 5.99 -33.89 2.20
CA ARG A 172 7.01 -34.19 1.17
C ARG A 172 6.36 -34.43 -0.19
N ILE A 173 5.19 -35.07 -0.24
CA ILE A 173 4.44 -35.28 -1.49
C ILE A 173 3.97 -33.94 -2.06
N ALA A 174 3.35 -33.09 -1.24
CA ALA A 174 2.89 -31.76 -1.66
C ALA A 174 4.05 -30.88 -2.14
N HIS A 175 5.14 -30.81 -1.37
CA HIS A 175 6.39 -30.13 -1.76
C HIS A 175 6.91 -30.62 -3.12
N SER A 176 6.96 -31.94 -3.31
CA SER A 176 7.42 -32.55 -4.56
C SER A 176 6.51 -32.24 -5.75
N GLN A 177 5.21 -32.05 -5.55
CA GLN A 177 4.30 -31.68 -6.64
C GLN A 177 4.63 -30.29 -7.18
N VAL A 178 4.89 -29.32 -6.30
CA VAL A 178 5.30 -27.95 -6.68
C VAL A 178 6.59 -27.98 -7.51
N LEU A 179 7.61 -28.72 -7.08
CA LEU A 179 8.92 -28.74 -7.77
C LEU A 179 8.94 -29.49 -9.11
N ASN A 180 8.01 -30.42 -9.33
CA ASN A 180 8.01 -31.25 -10.55
C ASN A 180 7.24 -30.62 -11.72
N GLN A 181 6.42 -29.60 -11.49
CA GLN A 181 5.64 -28.93 -12.54
C GLN A 181 6.43 -27.80 -13.21
N LYS A 182 7.57 -28.08 -13.85
CA LYS A 182 8.44 -27.02 -14.39
C LYS A 182 7.86 -26.23 -15.57
N LEU A 183 7.05 -26.87 -16.41
CA LEU A 183 6.46 -26.28 -17.60
C LEU A 183 4.96 -26.09 -17.39
N ILE A 184 4.49 -24.84 -17.42
CA ILE A 184 3.07 -24.52 -17.40
C ILE A 184 2.60 -24.34 -18.84
N LYS A 185 1.45 -24.94 -19.14
CA LYS A 185 0.72 -24.72 -20.39
C LYS A 185 -0.38 -23.68 -20.16
N GLY A 186 -0.59 -22.82 -21.14
CA GLY A 186 -1.68 -21.85 -21.12
C GLY A 186 -2.00 -21.35 -22.52
N THR A 187 -3.01 -20.50 -22.61
CA THR A 187 -3.31 -19.74 -23.82
C THR A 187 -2.93 -18.29 -23.56
N LEU A 188 -2.00 -17.78 -24.36
CA LEU A 188 -1.61 -16.37 -24.35
C LEU A 188 -2.49 -15.61 -25.33
N HIS A 189 -2.95 -14.45 -24.90
CA HIS A 189 -3.76 -13.54 -25.65
C HIS A 189 -3.06 -12.18 -25.78
N LEU A 190 -3.16 -11.57 -26.94
CA LEU A 190 -2.86 -10.16 -27.16
C LEU A 190 -4.18 -9.48 -27.54
N SER A 191 -4.58 -8.50 -26.74
CA SER A 191 -5.89 -7.86 -26.87
C SER A 191 -5.78 -6.35 -26.94
N ILE A 192 -6.56 -5.78 -27.86
CA ILE A 192 -6.93 -4.37 -27.89
C ILE A 192 -8.44 -4.18 -27.63
N HIS A 193 -9.15 -5.24 -27.19
CA HIS A 193 -10.57 -5.15 -26.87
C HIS A 193 -10.80 -4.29 -25.62
N PRO A 194 -11.70 -3.29 -25.63
CA PRO A 194 -11.85 -2.33 -24.52
C PRO A 194 -12.18 -3.01 -23.18
N LEU A 195 -12.99 -4.08 -23.22
CA LEU A 195 -13.33 -4.84 -22.02
C LEU A 195 -12.13 -5.54 -21.36
N ASP A 196 -11.05 -5.84 -22.09
CA ASP A 196 -9.82 -6.39 -21.49
C ASP A 196 -8.97 -5.35 -20.77
N TYR A 197 -9.18 -4.06 -21.05
CA TYR A 197 -8.58 -2.98 -20.28
C TYR A 197 -9.40 -2.70 -19.03
N ALA A 198 -10.73 -2.62 -19.16
CA ALA A 198 -11.64 -2.44 -18.02
C ALA A 198 -11.49 -3.57 -17.00
N THR A 199 -11.44 -4.82 -17.48
CA THR A 199 -11.27 -6.01 -16.65
C THR A 199 -9.82 -6.46 -16.55
N ALA A 200 -8.86 -5.54 -16.67
CA ALA A 200 -7.44 -5.90 -16.62
C ALA A 200 -7.10 -6.54 -15.27
N SER A 201 -7.56 -5.94 -14.17
CA SER A 201 -7.30 -6.42 -12.81
C SER A 201 -8.48 -7.19 -12.20
N ASP A 202 -9.65 -7.13 -12.82
CA ASP A 202 -10.79 -7.91 -12.39
C ASP A 202 -10.63 -9.36 -12.84
N ASN A 203 -10.73 -10.30 -11.90
CA ASN A 203 -10.57 -11.73 -12.16
C ASN A 203 -11.13 -12.58 -11.01
N VAL A 204 -11.26 -13.88 -11.26
CA VAL A 204 -11.63 -14.93 -10.28
C VAL A 204 -10.45 -15.85 -9.95
N ASN A 205 -9.21 -15.34 -10.04
CA ASN A 205 -7.97 -16.08 -9.74
C ASN A 205 -7.23 -15.50 -8.52
N ASP A 206 -7.96 -14.90 -7.57
CA ASP A 206 -7.46 -14.44 -6.26
C ASP A 206 -6.24 -13.51 -6.32
N TRP A 207 -6.21 -12.60 -7.28
CA TRP A 207 -5.26 -11.49 -7.30
C TRP A 207 -5.94 -10.19 -7.70
N ASP A 208 -5.33 -9.07 -7.33
CA ASP A 208 -5.84 -7.75 -7.66
C ASP A 208 -4.68 -6.75 -7.86
N SER A 209 -4.97 -5.57 -8.39
CA SER A 209 -4.09 -4.41 -8.39
C SER A 209 -4.91 -3.12 -8.31
N CYS A 210 -4.26 -1.99 -8.08
CA CYS A 210 -4.88 -0.66 -8.06
C CYS A 210 -5.65 -0.27 -9.34
N MET A 211 -5.61 -1.07 -10.40
CA MET A 211 -6.36 -0.85 -11.64
C MET A 211 -7.73 -1.56 -11.68
N SER A 212 -8.17 -2.28 -10.64
CA SER A 212 -9.48 -2.98 -10.65
C SER A 212 -10.65 -2.01 -10.66
N TRP A 213 -11.61 -2.27 -11.55
CA TRP A 213 -12.86 -1.51 -11.60
C TRP A 213 -13.82 -1.98 -10.52
N LEU A 214 -13.93 -3.30 -10.31
CA LEU A 214 -14.82 -3.91 -9.33
C LEU A 214 -14.44 -3.62 -7.88
N ASN A 215 -13.14 -3.58 -7.56
CA ASN A 215 -12.64 -3.37 -6.20
C ASN A 215 -12.21 -1.92 -5.96
N GLU A 216 -12.71 -0.97 -6.76
CA GLU A 216 -12.49 0.47 -6.59
C GLU A 216 -11.00 0.87 -6.48
N GLY A 217 -10.17 0.33 -7.37
CA GLY A 217 -8.74 0.60 -7.36
C GLY A 217 -8.39 2.10 -7.54
N CYS A 218 -7.33 2.56 -6.88
CA CYS A 218 -6.90 3.97 -6.93
C CYS A 218 -6.26 4.43 -8.27
N CYS A 219 -6.15 3.56 -9.27
CA CYS A 219 -5.59 3.84 -10.59
C CYS A 219 -6.49 3.33 -11.73
N ARG A 220 -7.82 3.24 -11.51
CA ARG A 220 -8.82 2.82 -12.50
C ARG A 220 -8.73 3.63 -13.81
N MET A 221 -8.58 4.95 -13.74
CA MET A 221 -8.48 5.83 -14.93
C MET A 221 -7.25 5.48 -15.80
N GLY A 222 -6.18 4.95 -15.20
CA GLY A 222 -5.01 4.46 -15.95
C GLY A 222 -5.38 3.36 -16.96
N THR A 223 -6.38 2.53 -16.67
CA THR A 223 -6.83 1.51 -17.64
C THR A 223 -7.56 2.11 -18.85
N VAL A 224 -8.33 3.19 -18.65
CA VAL A 224 -8.99 3.94 -19.73
C VAL A 224 -7.95 4.61 -20.61
N GLU A 225 -6.93 5.20 -20.00
CA GLU A 225 -5.79 5.78 -20.71
C GLU A 225 -5.03 4.76 -21.57
N MET A 226 -4.78 3.55 -21.03
CA MET A 226 -4.15 2.46 -21.78
C MET A 226 -5.08 1.89 -22.88
N MET A 227 -6.38 1.82 -22.60
CA MET A 227 -7.40 1.46 -23.58
C MET A 227 -7.34 2.41 -24.76
N ASN A 228 -7.27 3.71 -24.51
CA ASN A 228 -7.22 4.73 -25.55
C ASN A 228 -5.83 4.95 -26.15
N SER A 229 -4.77 4.28 -25.66
CA SER A 229 -3.42 4.45 -26.19
C SER A 229 -3.27 3.87 -27.61
N PRO A 230 -2.57 4.54 -28.54
CA PRO A 230 -2.29 3.98 -29.86
C PRO A 230 -1.23 2.88 -29.83
N MET A 231 -0.54 2.65 -28.70
CA MET A 231 0.64 1.77 -28.63
C MET A 231 0.56 0.68 -27.56
N VAL A 232 -0.48 0.65 -26.74
CA VAL A 232 -0.58 -0.33 -25.64
C VAL A 232 -1.51 -1.49 -26.02
N ILE A 233 -1.01 -2.71 -25.81
CA ILE A 233 -1.72 -3.98 -25.93
C ILE A 233 -1.85 -4.60 -24.53
N CYS A 234 -3.03 -5.15 -24.21
CA CYS A 234 -3.23 -6.00 -23.04
C CYS A 234 -2.80 -7.43 -23.36
N ALA A 235 -1.66 -7.88 -22.82
CA ALA A 235 -1.21 -9.27 -22.95
C ALA A 235 -1.66 -10.06 -21.71
N TYR A 236 -2.28 -11.22 -21.87
CA TYR A 236 -2.76 -12.01 -20.73
C TYR A 236 -2.78 -13.52 -20.98
N LEU A 237 -2.71 -14.30 -19.89
CA LEU A 237 -3.01 -15.73 -19.91
C LEU A 237 -4.43 -15.97 -19.42
N SER A 238 -5.19 -16.80 -20.15
CA SER A 238 -6.53 -17.20 -19.72
C SER A 238 -6.49 -18.03 -18.45
N GLY A 239 -7.34 -17.67 -17.48
CA GLY A 239 -7.69 -18.50 -16.34
C GLY A 239 -8.52 -19.72 -16.75
N LYS A 240 -8.77 -20.62 -15.80
CA LYS A 240 -9.62 -21.81 -16.04
C LYS A 240 -11.11 -21.46 -16.09
N ASN A 241 -11.51 -20.48 -15.27
CA ASN A 241 -12.89 -20.04 -15.11
C ASN A 241 -13.09 -18.69 -15.83
N THR A 242 -14.34 -18.37 -16.17
CA THR A 242 -14.75 -17.05 -16.62
C THR A 242 -15.15 -16.16 -15.43
N MET A 243 -15.25 -14.86 -15.67
CA MET A 243 -15.93 -13.92 -14.77
C MET A 243 -17.38 -13.81 -15.19
N ASP A 244 -18.30 -14.01 -14.26
CA ASP A 244 -19.73 -14.01 -14.56
C ASP A 244 -20.30 -12.58 -14.47
N GLY A 245 -21.24 -12.25 -15.37
CA GLY A 245 -22.03 -11.01 -15.28
C GLY A 245 -21.32 -9.71 -15.67
N ILE A 246 -20.14 -9.78 -16.29
CA ILE A 246 -19.45 -8.61 -16.85
C ILE A 246 -20.27 -8.05 -18.02
N GLY A 247 -20.97 -6.95 -17.77
CA GLY A 247 -21.85 -6.34 -18.77
C GLY A 247 -23.05 -7.23 -19.14
N GLY A 248 -23.44 -8.14 -18.24
CA GLY A 248 -24.56 -9.07 -18.44
C GLY A 248 -24.19 -10.42 -19.09
N GLU A 249 -22.92 -10.63 -19.46
CA GLU A 249 -22.42 -11.88 -20.04
C GLU A 249 -21.11 -12.32 -19.35
N ASP A 250 -20.69 -13.56 -19.60
CA ASP A 250 -19.41 -14.06 -19.08
C ASP A 250 -18.24 -13.41 -19.84
N TRP A 251 -17.14 -13.15 -19.14
CA TRP A 251 -15.91 -12.61 -19.73
C TRP A 251 -14.66 -13.39 -19.29
N ASN A 252 -13.55 -13.23 -19.99
CA ASN A 252 -12.31 -13.94 -19.66
C ASN A 252 -11.74 -13.49 -18.32
N SER A 253 -11.50 -14.46 -17.44
CA SER A 253 -10.72 -14.25 -16.22
C SER A 253 -9.23 -14.35 -16.54
N LYS A 254 -8.44 -13.36 -16.12
CA LYS A 254 -6.99 -13.31 -16.39
C LYS A 254 -6.26 -13.92 -15.19
N LYS A 255 -5.44 -14.97 -15.42
CA LYS A 255 -4.56 -15.53 -14.37
C LYS A 255 -3.19 -14.84 -14.31
N TRP A 256 -2.83 -14.16 -15.40
CA TRP A 256 -1.64 -13.36 -15.55
C TRP A 256 -1.91 -12.27 -16.59
N ARG A 257 -1.33 -11.08 -16.45
CA ARG A 257 -1.41 -9.97 -17.40
C ARG A 257 -0.14 -9.12 -17.38
N ALA A 258 0.17 -8.52 -18.52
CA ALA A 258 1.07 -7.37 -18.63
C ALA A 258 0.58 -6.38 -19.69
N TRP A 259 1.04 -5.13 -19.60
CA TRP A 259 0.88 -4.13 -20.66
C TRP A 259 2.07 -4.21 -21.61
N ALA A 260 1.84 -4.41 -22.91
CA ALA A 260 2.89 -4.32 -23.91
C ALA A 260 2.81 -2.98 -24.64
N ILE A 261 3.88 -2.18 -24.53
CA ILE A 261 4.06 -0.90 -25.22
C ILE A 261 4.77 -1.20 -26.54
N VAL A 262 4.16 -0.84 -27.66
CA VAL A 262 4.56 -1.27 -29.00
C VAL A 262 4.48 -0.10 -29.95
N ASN A 263 5.61 0.31 -30.53
CA ASN A 263 5.64 1.18 -31.70
C ASN A 263 6.73 0.69 -32.67
N LYS A 264 6.89 1.34 -33.82
CA LYS A 264 7.87 0.96 -34.84
C LYS A 264 9.33 0.90 -34.36
N ASP A 265 9.65 1.53 -33.23
CA ASP A 265 11.00 1.73 -32.71
C ASP A 265 11.29 0.83 -31.48
N VAL A 266 10.28 0.45 -30.70
CA VAL A 266 10.45 -0.35 -29.48
C VAL A 266 9.24 -1.23 -29.16
N ILE A 267 9.51 -2.42 -28.62
CA ILE A 267 8.54 -3.26 -27.92
C ILE A 267 9.03 -3.42 -26.48
N LEU A 268 8.18 -3.14 -25.50
CA LEU A 268 8.48 -3.28 -24.08
C LEU A 268 7.26 -3.87 -23.35
N VAL A 269 7.46 -4.94 -22.60
CA VAL A 269 6.44 -5.50 -21.70
C VAL A 269 6.64 -4.86 -20.34
N ASN A 270 5.67 -4.06 -19.89
CA ASN A 270 5.67 -3.43 -18.58
C ASN A 270 5.47 -4.47 -17.45
N ARG A 271 5.36 -4.00 -16.21
CA ARG A 271 5.12 -4.81 -15.01
C ARG A 271 4.02 -5.86 -15.24
N GLN A 272 4.33 -7.05 -14.76
CA GLN A 272 3.50 -8.23 -14.89
C GLN A 272 2.77 -8.50 -13.58
N TYR A 273 1.53 -8.95 -13.69
CA TYR A 273 0.69 -9.32 -12.55
C TYR A 273 0.11 -10.72 -12.72
N PRO A 274 -0.05 -11.50 -11.65
CA PRO A 274 0.33 -11.14 -10.28
C PRO A 274 1.80 -11.49 -9.94
N TYR A 275 2.55 -12.07 -10.88
CA TYR A 275 3.99 -12.34 -10.77
C TYR A 275 4.72 -11.82 -12.00
N HIS A 276 6.02 -11.62 -11.82
CA HIS A 276 6.96 -11.44 -12.90
C HIS A 276 7.48 -12.81 -13.41
N ASN A 277 7.44 -13.02 -14.72
CA ASN A 277 8.03 -14.17 -15.39
C ASN A 277 8.68 -13.72 -16.71
N ASP A 278 10.01 -13.76 -16.75
CA ASP A 278 10.80 -13.36 -17.91
C ASP A 278 10.43 -14.17 -19.17
N ASN A 279 10.14 -15.47 -19.03
CA ASN A 279 9.81 -16.33 -20.17
C ASN A 279 8.47 -15.97 -20.81
N ILE A 280 7.48 -15.58 -20.00
CA ILE A 280 6.19 -15.10 -20.51
C ILE A 280 6.38 -13.75 -21.20
N GLY A 281 7.16 -12.85 -20.59
CA GLY A 281 7.52 -11.55 -21.18
C GLY A 281 8.19 -11.70 -22.56
N ILE A 282 9.21 -12.56 -22.66
CA ILE A 282 9.88 -12.88 -23.93
C ILE A 282 8.87 -13.43 -24.95
N ALA A 283 8.02 -14.38 -24.54
CA ALA A 283 7.02 -14.96 -25.43
C ALA A 283 6.01 -13.92 -25.98
N VAL A 284 5.68 -12.90 -25.18
CA VAL A 284 4.88 -11.75 -25.62
C VAL A 284 5.64 -10.90 -26.63
N VAL A 285 6.89 -10.51 -26.32
CA VAL A 285 7.72 -9.68 -27.22
C VAL A 285 7.93 -10.36 -28.57
N ASP A 286 8.34 -11.63 -28.56
CA ASP A 286 8.60 -12.40 -29.78
C ASP A 286 7.33 -12.51 -30.64
N TRP A 287 6.17 -12.73 -30.02
CA TRP A 287 4.92 -12.82 -30.76
C TRP A 287 4.51 -11.48 -31.39
N ILE A 288 4.65 -10.38 -30.65
CA ILE A 288 4.38 -9.04 -31.18
C ILE A 288 5.33 -8.74 -32.33
N LYS A 289 6.62 -9.07 -32.19
CA LYS A 289 7.64 -8.91 -33.24
C LYS A 289 7.28 -9.70 -34.50
N GLU A 290 6.84 -10.96 -34.37
CA GLU A 290 6.35 -11.78 -35.49
C GLU A 290 5.17 -11.12 -36.21
N LEU A 291 4.17 -10.66 -35.44
CA LEU A 291 2.97 -10.01 -35.98
C LEU A 291 3.31 -8.68 -36.67
N ALA A 292 4.13 -7.84 -36.04
CA ALA A 292 4.56 -6.56 -36.57
C ALA A 292 5.36 -6.73 -37.88
N GLN A 293 6.25 -7.72 -37.95
CA GLN A 293 6.97 -8.03 -39.18
C GLN A 293 6.05 -8.55 -40.29
N LYS A 294 5.10 -9.42 -39.95
CA LYS A 294 4.17 -10.02 -40.91
C LYS A 294 3.17 -9.01 -41.46
N ASN A 295 2.57 -8.19 -40.60
CA ASN A 295 1.42 -7.37 -40.94
C ASN A 295 1.78 -5.91 -41.24
N LEU A 296 2.87 -5.38 -40.65
CA LEU A 296 3.30 -3.98 -40.82
C LEU A 296 4.69 -3.84 -41.47
N GLY A 297 5.44 -4.93 -41.62
CA GLY A 297 6.80 -4.91 -42.16
C GLY A 297 7.85 -4.32 -41.20
N TRP A 298 7.54 -4.18 -39.92
CA TRP A 298 8.46 -3.65 -38.91
C TRP A 298 9.51 -4.69 -38.51
N SER A 299 10.75 -4.25 -38.29
CA SER A 299 11.88 -5.11 -37.95
C SER A 299 12.54 -4.70 -36.64
N TYR A 300 12.66 -5.66 -35.73
CA TYR A 300 13.26 -5.48 -34.40
C TYR A 300 14.50 -6.35 -34.22
N GLY A 301 15.42 -5.89 -33.37
CA GLY A 301 16.59 -6.64 -32.92
C GLY A 301 16.24 -7.82 -32.03
N GLU A 302 17.24 -8.38 -31.35
CA GLU A 302 17.04 -9.51 -30.44
C GLU A 302 16.17 -9.13 -29.23
N THR A 303 15.41 -10.11 -28.75
CA THR A 303 14.60 -9.96 -27.54
C THR A 303 15.49 -10.11 -26.32
N GLU A 304 15.48 -9.11 -25.45
CA GLU A 304 16.16 -9.13 -24.17
C GLU A 304 15.12 -9.42 -23.07
N ALA A 305 15.40 -10.36 -22.16
CA ALA A 305 14.56 -10.60 -20.97
C ALA A 305 14.45 -9.35 -20.09
N ARG A 306 15.50 -8.52 -20.15
CA ARG A 306 15.72 -7.35 -19.31
C ARG A 306 16.39 -6.27 -20.15
N LEU A 307 15.58 -5.58 -20.95
CA LEU A 307 16.03 -4.50 -21.82
C LEU A 307 16.43 -3.27 -20.99
N ASP A 308 17.71 -2.89 -21.09
CA ASP A 308 18.17 -1.59 -20.62
C ASP A 308 17.84 -0.52 -21.67
N TYR A 309 16.57 -0.09 -21.68
CA TYR A 309 16.07 0.88 -22.64
C TYR A 309 16.78 2.25 -22.55
N SER A 310 17.36 2.57 -21.39
CA SER A 310 18.12 3.80 -21.19
C SER A 310 19.43 3.80 -22.00
N ALA A 311 20.07 2.64 -22.14
CA ALA A 311 21.25 2.47 -23.00
C ALA A 311 20.93 2.59 -24.50
N TYR A 312 19.65 2.62 -24.88
CA TYR A 312 19.19 2.92 -26.23
C TYR A 312 18.62 4.35 -26.36
N GLY A 313 18.72 5.17 -25.30
CA GLY A 313 18.29 6.56 -25.30
C GLY A 313 16.78 6.77 -25.20
N PHE A 314 16.02 5.75 -24.75
CA PHE A 314 14.58 5.89 -24.53
C PHE A 314 14.26 6.51 -23.17
N SER A 315 13.20 7.31 -23.12
CA SER A 315 12.41 7.59 -21.91
C SER A 315 10.97 7.20 -22.16
N PHE A 316 10.29 6.73 -21.12
CA PHE A 316 8.87 6.39 -21.20
C PHE A 316 8.12 7.20 -20.16
N ASP A 317 7.01 7.79 -20.58
CA ASP A 317 6.19 8.67 -19.76
C ASP A 317 4.70 8.37 -19.99
N CYS A 318 3.90 8.59 -18.95
CA CYS A 318 2.45 8.41 -18.98
C CYS A 318 1.71 9.41 -18.07
N GLY A 319 0.39 9.45 -18.19
CA GLY A 319 -0.51 10.29 -17.38
C GLY A 319 -1.03 9.57 -16.13
N TYR A 320 -2.30 9.20 -16.14
CA TYR A 320 -3.08 8.55 -15.08
C TYR A 320 -2.65 7.12 -14.75
N MET A 321 -1.90 6.50 -15.65
CA MET A 321 -1.18 5.28 -15.33
C MET A 321 0.06 5.63 -14.49
N TYR A 322 0.32 4.93 -13.39
CA TYR A 322 1.61 5.08 -12.72
C TYR A 322 2.72 4.46 -13.58
N ASN A 323 3.81 5.20 -13.75
CA ASN A 323 4.92 4.81 -14.60
C ASN A 323 5.81 3.77 -13.90
N ASP A 324 5.42 2.50 -13.98
CA ASP A 324 6.16 1.39 -13.39
C ASP A 324 7.16 0.72 -14.34
N ILE A 325 7.65 1.49 -15.30
CA ILE A 325 8.70 1.06 -16.23
C ILE A 325 10.07 1.03 -15.51
N SER A 326 10.12 1.40 -14.23
CA SER A 326 11.30 1.24 -13.40
C SER A 326 11.72 -0.24 -13.31
N GLY A 327 12.95 -0.53 -13.76
CA GLY A 327 13.47 -1.91 -13.87
C GLY A 327 13.70 -2.34 -15.31
N CYS A 328 14.52 -3.37 -15.50
CA CYS A 328 14.73 -3.96 -16.82
C CYS A 328 13.61 -4.97 -17.06
N HIS A 329 12.79 -4.74 -18.09
CA HIS A 329 11.70 -5.64 -18.47
C HIS A 329 11.94 -6.28 -19.83
N ALA A 330 11.16 -7.30 -20.18
CA ALA A 330 11.30 -7.96 -21.48
C ALA A 330 11.00 -6.97 -22.62
N GLY A 331 11.89 -6.89 -23.61
CA GLY A 331 11.70 -5.96 -24.72
C GLY A 331 12.72 -6.13 -25.83
N CYS A 332 12.51 -5.39 -26.92
CA CYS A 332 13.46 -5.25 -28.02
C CYS A 332 13.33 -3.87 -28.67
N VAL A 333 14.40 -3.41 -29.31
CA VAL A 333 14.42 -2.15 -30.08
C VAL A 333 14.47 -2.45 -31.57
N ALA A 334 14.06 -1.51 -32.41
CA ALA A 334 14.12 -1.65 -33.86
C ALA A 334 15.56 -1.91 -34.33
N SER A 335 15.75 -2.75 -35.34
CA SER A 335 17.09 -3.25 -35.75
C SER A 335 18.06 -2.14 -36.20
N HIS A 336 17.54 -0.95 -36.51
CA HIS A 336 18.33 0.20 -36.93
C HIS A 336 18.77 1.11 -35.77
N ILE A 337 18.22 0.92 -34.56
CA ILE A 337 18.58 1.67 -33.36
C ILE A 337 19.75 0.98 -32.68
N GLN A 338 20.83 1.71 -32.45
CA GLN A 338 22.06 1.19 -31.87
C GLN A 338 22.14 1.53 -30.38
N LYS A 339 22.69 0.60 -29.60
CA LYS A 339 23.01 0.82 -28.19
C LYS A 339 24.08 1.91 -28.08
N ASN A 340 23.78 2.98 -27.36
CA ASN A 340 24.71 4.06 -27.12
C ASN A 340 25.28 3.93 -25.71
N THR A 341 26.58 3.62 -25.61
CA THR A 341 27.26 3.42 -24.32
C THR A 341 27.58 4.72 -23.58
N VAL A 342 27.28 5.87 -24.19
CA VAL A 342 27.45 7.19 -23.58
C VAL A 342 26.06 7.70 -23.19
N PHE A 343 25.85 7.97 -21.90
CA PHE A 343 24.64 8.60 -21.36
C PHE A 343 24.43 9.96 -22.04
N HIS A 344 23.75 9.96 -23.18
CA HIS A 344 23.24 11.16 -23.81
C HIS A 344 21.79 11.38 -23.37
N HIS A 345 21.35 12.63 -23.44
CA HIS A 345 19.96 13.05 -23.24
C HIS A 345 19.00 12.08 -23.96
N HIS A 346 17.85 11.80 -23.35
CA HIS A 346 16.81 10.91 -23.92
C HIS A 346 16.45 11.38 -25.33
N ASN A 347 16.92 10.67 -26.35
CA ASN A 347 16.71 11.01 -27.75
C ASN A 347 15.37 10.46 -28.27
N HIS A 348 14.76 9.53 -27.52
CA HIS A 348 13.50 8.88 -27.87
C HIS A 348 12.54 8.94 -26.67
N SER A 349 11.76 10.02 -26.55
CA SER A 349 10.69 10.09 -25.56
C SER A 349 9.44 9.39 -26.10
N VAL A 350 8.93 8.44 -25.31
CA VAL A 350 7.75 7.63 -25.63
C VAL A 350 6.65 7.96 -24.62
N TRP A 351 5.70 8.78 -25.05
CA TRP A 351 4.44 9.00 -24.35
C TRP A 351 3.45 7.90 -24.76
N PHE A 352 3.21 6.93 -23.86
CA PHE A 352 2.43 5.74 -24.20
C PHE A 352 0.97 5.80 -23.75
N SER A 353 0.51 6.96 -23.27
CA SER A 353 -0.87 7.21 -22.85
C SER A 353 -1.77 7.62 -24.01
N GLY A 354 -3.02 7.18 -23.98
CA GLY A 354 -4.09 7.78 -24.78
C GLY A 354 -4.83 8.89 -24.04
N PRO A 355 -5.84 9.51 -24.65
CA PRO A 355 -6.76 10.39 -23.95
C PRO A 355 -7.48 9.66 -22.82
N ALA A 356 -7.45 10.23 -21.61
CA ALA A 356 -8.35 9.82 -20.54
C ALA A 356 -9.75 10.39 -20.81
N GLU A 357 -10.81 9.61 -20.61
CA GLU A 357 -12.17 10.09 -20.82
C GLU A 357 -13.13 9.56 -19.75
N CYS A 358 -14.18 10.34 -19.50
CA CYS A 358 -15.24 9.97 -18.58
C CYS A 358 -16.02 8.78 -19.14
N MET A 359 -16.01 7.66 -18.43
CA MET A 359 -16.76 6.46 -18.81
C MET A 359 -18.28 6.62 -18.65
N TRP A 360 -18.75 7.75 -18.09
CA TRP A 360 -20.16 8.12 -18.01
C TRP A 360 -20.62 9.02 -19.16
N CYS A 361 -19.98 10.18 -19.36
CA CYS A 361 -20.42 11.18 -20.36
C CYS A 361 -19.59 11.22 -21.64
N GLY A 362 -18.46 10.49 -21.70
CA GLY A 362 -17.54 10.47 -22.83
C GLY A 362 -16.62 11.69 -22.94
N ARG A 363 -16.77 12.73 -22.13
CA ARG A 363 -15.87 13.90 -22.17
C ARG A 363 -14.42 13.50 -21.88
N GLU A 364 -13.48 14.06 -22.63
CA GLU A 364 -12.05 13.95 -22.34
C GLU A 364 -11.70 14.63 -21.00
N ILE A 365 -10.95 13.93 -20.17
CA ILE A 365 -10.48 14.41 -18.87
C ILE A 365 -9.03 14.83 -19.04
N LYS A 366 -8.74 16.11 -18.84
CA LYS A 366 -7.38 16.61 -18.94
C LYS A 366 -6.63 16.36 -17.64
N TRP A 367 -5.34 16.05 -17.78
CA TRP A 367 -4.43 15.78 -16.67
C TRP A 367 -4.42 16.88 -15.60
N ASP A 368 -4.52 18.15 -16.01
CA ASP A 368 -4.46 19.33 -15.15
C ASP A 368 -5.80 19.70 -14.49
N GLU A 369 -6.89 18.97 -14.76
CA GLU A 369 -8.21 19.25 -14.19
C GLU A 369 -8.37 18.73 -12.74
N GLY A 370 -7.33 18.13 -12.15
CA GLY A 370 -7.36 17.61 -10.77
C GLY A 370 -8.20 16.35 -10.64
N ASN A 371 -8.25 15.51 -11.69
CA ASN A 371 -9.05 14.30 -11.65
C ASN A 371 -8.40 13.22 -10.78
N ASP A 372 -9.17 12.58 -9.90
CA ASP A 372 -8.69 11.42 -9.14
C ASP A 372 -8.50 10.23 -10.09
N SER A 373 -7.29 9.66 -10.14
CA SER A 373 -6.98 8.46 -10.93
C SER A 373 -7.79 7.24 -10.49
N GLY A 374 -8.35 7.28 -9.29
CA GLY A 374 -9.27 6.29 -8.74
C GLY A 374 -10.67 6.39 -9.31
N THR A 375 -11.08 7.46 -10.00
CA THR A 375 -12.44 7.62 -10.53
C THR A 375 -12.52 7.28 -12.02
N LEU A 376 -13.67 6.75 -12.49
CA LEU A 376 -13.95 6.50 -13.91
C LEU A 376 -14.74 7.63 -14.59
N THR A 377 -15.16 8.62 -13.80
CA THR A 377 -16.04 9.71 -14.22
C THR A 377 -15.32 11.04 -14.07
N CYS A 378 -15.64 12.02 -14.94
CA CYS A 378 -15.14 13.38 -14.75
C CYS A 378 -15.73 14.03 -13.48
N PRO A 379 -15.13 15.12 -12.97
CA PRO A 379 -15.58 15.78 -11.73
C PRO A 379 -17.06 16.18 -11.77
N GLU A 380 -17.53 16.69 -12.90
CA GLU A 380 -18.92 17.11 -13.10
C GLU A 380 -19.90 15.93 -13.01
N CYS A 381 -19.55 14.76 -13.56
CA CYS A 381 -20.41 13.58 -13.51
C CYS A 381 -20.38 12.90 -12.15
N HIS A 382 -19.23 12.96 -11.47
CA HIS A 382 -19.08 12.45 -10.11
C HIS A 382 -19.77 13.32 -9.04
N GLY A 383 -20.22 14.52 -9.40
CA GLY A 383 -20.74 15.48 -8.43
C GLY A 383 -19.65 16.06 -7.52
N ALA A 384 -18.40 16.05 -7.98
CA ALA A 384 -17.30 16.67 -7.26
C ALA A 384 -17.49 18.20 -7.21
N THR A 385 -17.08 18.79 -6.10
CA THR A 385 -17.11 20.23 -5.89
C THR A 385 -15.71 20.83 -6.04
N ARG A 386 -15.57 22.15 -5.90
CA ARG A 386 -14.26 22.82 -5.90
C ARG A 386 -14.04 23.57 -4.61
N CYS A 387 -12.85 23.42 -4.04
CA CYS A 387 -12.44 24.19 -2.87
C CYS A 387 -12.51 25.68 -3.20
N VAL A 388 -13.22 26.46 -2.39
CA VAL A 388 -13.36 27.91 -2.62
C VAL A 388 -12.06 28.69 -2.39
N CYS A 389 -11.11 28.12 -1.65
CA CYS A 389 -9.82 28.72 -1.36
C CYS A 389 -8.79 28.51 -2.48
N CYS A 390 -8.56 27.25 -2.90
CA CYS A 390 -7.51 26.91 -3.87
C CYS A 390 -8.04 26.50 -5.26
N GLY A 391 -9.34 26.26 -5.42
CA GLY A 391 -9.96 25.81 -6.69
C GLY A 391 -9.79 24.32 -7.00
N GLU A 392 -9.11 23.57 -6.14
CA GLU A 392 -8.91 22.12 -6.25
C GLU A 392 -10.24 21.36 -6.26
N VAL A 393 -10.31 20.29 -7.06
CA VAL A 393 -11.49 19.43 -7.11
C VAL A 393 -11.54 18.56 -5.85
N VAL A 394 -12.70 18.54 -5.18
CA VAL A 394 -12.92 17.73 -3.99
C VAL A 394 -14.08 16.78 -4.23
N TYR A 395 -13.83 15.48 -4.08
CA TYR A 395 -14.78 14.42 -4.36
C TYR A 395 -15.65 14.14 -3.13
N GLY A 396 -16.97 14.05 -3.32
CA GLY A 396 -17.91 13.53 -2.33
C GLY A 396 -17.73 14.03 -0.88
N ASP A 397 -17.60 13.08 0.04
CA ASP A 397 -17.47 13.23 1.48
C ASP A 397 -16.10 13.74 1.95
N TYR A 398 -15.13 13.89 1.03
CA TYR A 398 -13.84 14.52 1.34
C TYR A 398 -13.91 16.04 1.39
N ALA A 399 -15.05 16.65 1.02
CA ALA A 399 -15.26 18.08 1.16
C ALA A 399 -15.50 18.46 2.63
N TYR A 400 -14.63 19.32 3.15
CA TYR A 400 -14.83 19.94 4.45
C TYR A 400 -15.65 21.22 4.26
N TRP A 401 -16.74 21.36 5.02
CA TRP A 401 -17.64 22.51 4.89
C TRP A 401 -17.23 23.58 5.89
N GLY A 402 -16.96 24.80 5.44
CA GLY A 402 -16.68 25.93 6.31
C GLY A 402 -17.94 26.47 7.01
N PRO A 403 -17.80 27.46 7.91
CA PRO A 403 -18.93 28.08 8.62
C PRO A 403 -19.92 28.82 7.71
N ASP A 404 -19.54 29.04 6.45
CA ASP A 404 -20.33 29.67 5.37
C ASP A 404 -21.01 28.65 4.44
N ASP A 405 -21.04 27.37 4.83
CA ASP A 405 -21.51 26.25 4.01
C ASP A 405 -20.80 26.19 2.64
N GLN A 406 -19.54 26.64 2.58
CA GLN A 406 -18.70 26.50 1.38
C GLN A 406 -17.75 25.30 1.51
N PRO A 407 -17.43 24.63 0.40
CA PRO A 407 -16.54 23.47 0.41
C PRO A 407 -15.05 23.87 0.38
N TYR A 408 -14.26 23.15 1.16
CA TYR A 408 -12.80 23.28 1.28
C TYR A 408 -12.13 21.91 1.11
N CYS A 409 -10.92 21.89 0.54
CA CYS A 409 -10.06 20.70 0.61
C CYS A 409 -9.49 20.54 2.03
N SER A 410 -8.96 19.37 2.35
CA SER A 410 -8.42 19.06 3.69
C SER A 410 -7.39 20.08 4.16
N ASP A 411 -6.51 20.49 3.25
CA ASP A 411 -5.38 21.35 3.56
C ASP A 411 -5.86 22.78 3.81
N CYS A 412 -6.65 23.33 2.89
CA CYS A 412 -7.25 24.64 3.07
C CYS A 412 -8.18 24.69 4.29
N TYR A 413 -8.92 23.62 4.58
CA TYR A 413 -9.73 23.57 5.79
C TYR A 413 -8.86 23.59 7.03
N SER A 414 -7.84 22.75 7.11
CA SER A 414 -6.94 22.67 8.28
C SER A 414 -6.15 23.96 8.51
N ASP A 415 -5.78 24.66 7.44
CA ASP A 415 -5.05 25.94 7.50
C ASP A 415 -5.94 27.10 8.00
N ASN A 416 -7.24 27.07 7.68
CA ASN A 416 -8.14 28.21 7.95
C ASN A 416 -9.13 27.94 9.09
N PHE A 417 -9.44 26.69 9.39
CA PHE A 417 -10.50 26.27 10.30
C PHE A 417 -10.08 25.08 11.17
N THR A 418 -10.84 24.88 12.24
CA THR A 418 -10.78 23.71 13.12
C THR A 418 -12.15 23.49 13.74
N ASN A 419 -12.39 22.32 14.33
CA ASN A 419 -13.63 22.04 15.04
C ASN A 419 -13.42 22.26 16.54
N CYS A 420 -14.40 22.87 17.19
CA CYS A 420 -14.44 22.97 18.64
C CYS A 420 -14.69 21.59 19.24
N GLU A 421 -13.74 21.02 19.99
CA GLU A 421 -13.88 19.66 20.53
C GLU A 421 -14.99 19.50 21.59
N HIS A 422 -15.62 20.60 22.03
CA HIS A 422 -16.72 20.57 22.99
C HIS A 422 -18.11 20.60 22.32
N CYS A 423 -18.29 21.36 21.24
CA CYS A 423 -19.59 21.52 20.58
C CYS A 423 -19.59 21.14 19.10
N ASP A 424 -18.46 20.71 18.57
CA ASP A 424 -18.17 20.41 17.16
C ASP A 424 -18.35 21.58 16.17
N ASP A 425 -18.69 22.78 16.66
CA ASP A 425 -18.79 23.99 15.84
C ASP A 425 -17.48 24.30 15.13
N ILE A 426 -17.58 24.81 13.91
CA ILE A 426 -16.45 25.19 13.07
C ILE A 426 -15.95 26.56 13.49
N VAL A 427 -14.65 26.65 13.77
CA VAL A 427 -13.99 27.85 14.28
C VAL A 427 -12.85 28.23 13.34
N PRO A 428 -12.74 29.50 12.89
CA PRO A 428 -11.54 29.96 12.22
C PRO A 428 -10.29 29.71 13.08
N GLN A 429 -9.20 29.23 12.50
CA GLN A 429 -7.94 28.94 13.20
C GLN A 429 -7.44 30.15 14.02
N GLU A 430 -7.56 31.36 13.46
CA GLU A 430 -7.19 32.59 14.16
C GLU A 430 -8.06 32.88 15.40
N GLU A 431 -9.28 32.38 15.43
CA GLU A 431 -10.24 32.54 16.53
C GLU A 431 -10.26 31.37 17.50
N ALA A 432 -9.75 30.21 17.07
CA ALA A 432 -9.63 29.02 17.89
C ALA A 432 -8.71 29.28 19.08
N ILE A 433 -9.09 28.70 20.21
CA ILE A 433 -8.32 28.74 21.44
C ILE A 433 -7.83 27.32 21.70
N SER A 434 -6.55 27.10 21.45
CA SER A 434 -5.91 25.82 21.74
C SER A 434 -5.57 25.73 23.23
N LEU A 435 -6.10 24.73 23.92
CA LEU A 435 -5.73 24.38 25.28
C LEU A 435 -4.81 23.15 25.22
N GLU A 436 -3.60 23.27 25.76
CA GLU A 436 -2.70 22.12 25.90
C GLU A 436 -2.81 21.53 27.30
N PHE A 437 -3.08 20.23 27.40
CA PHE A 437 -3.06 19.48 28.65
C PHE A 437 -1.81 18.60 28.72
N PRO A 438 -0.93 18.78 29.71
CA PRO A 438 0.20 17.88 29.92
C PRO A 438 -0.32 16.50 30.37
N ILE A 439 -0.17 15.47 29.53
CA ILE A 439 -0.38 14.08 29.92
C ILE A 439 0.90 13.60 30.59
N VAL A 440 0.80 13.27 31.88
CA VAL A 440 1.88 12.59 32.59
C VAL A 440 1.71 11.09 32.41
N GLN A 441 2.37 10.49 31.41
CA GLN A 441 2.48 9.04 31.32
C GLN A 441 3.55 8.54 32.30
N HIS A 442 3.14 7.77 33.30
CA HIS A 442 4.06 7.10 34.20
C HIS A 442 4.42 5.71 33.66
N THR A 443 5.55 5.59 32.98
CA THR A 443 6.16 4.28 32.68
C THR A 443 7.03 3.83 33.86
N MET A 444 6.60 2.77 34.57
CA MET A 444 7.43 2.10 35.59
C MET A 444 8.46 1.20 34.90
N THR A 445 9.73 1.58 34.92
CA THR A 445 10.81 0.69 34.48
C THR A 445 11.50 0.09 35.71
N LYS A 446 11.43 -1.23 35.87
CA LYS A 446 12.10 -1.96 36.96
C LYS A 446 13.52 -2.30 36.54
N TYR A 447 14.52 -1.60 37.08
CA TYR A 447 15.91 -2.04 36.98
C TYR A 447 16.24 -3.00 38.12
N ILE A 448 16.66 -4.22 37.78
CA ILE A 448 17.35 -5.12 38.71
C ILE A 448 18.84 -4.81 38.53
N GLN A 449 19.42 -4.06 39.47
CA GLN A 449 20.88 -3.98 39.55
C GLN A 449 21.36 -5.24 40.27
N GLU A 450 22.22 -6.01 39.61
CA GLU A 450 22.93 -7.14 40.20
C GLU A 450 23.87 -6.62 41.31
N THR A 451 23.43 -6.68 42.55
CA THR A 451 24.32 -6.51 43.71
C THR A 451 24.95 -7.86 44.08
N PRO A 452 26.24 -7.91 44.45
CA PRO A 452 26.89 -9.13 44.90
C PRO A 452 26.17 -9.78 46.08
N VAL A 453 26.16 -11.11 46.06
CA VAL A 453 25.45 -11.99 47.01
C VAL A 453 25.81 -11.63 48.46
N GLY A 454 24.81 -11.21 49.23
CA GLY A 454 24.94 -10.96 50.68
C GLY A 454 24.26 -9.71 51.24
N SER A 455 23.64 -8.87 50.42
CA SER A 455 22.87 -7.71 50.90
C SER A 455 21.47 -7.67 50.30
N SER A 456 20.48 -7.24 51.09
CA SER A 456 19.07 -7.23 50.71
C SER A 456 18.85 -6.34 49.48
N ALA A 457 18.33 -6.93 48.40
CA ALA A 457 18.05 -6.23 47.15
C ALA A 457 16.98 -5.14 47.40
N ARG A 458 17.37 -3.86 47.29
CA ARG A 458 16.42 -2.75 47.21
C ARG A 458 16.09 -2.52 45.74
N SER A 459 14.83 -2.75 45.37
CA SER A 459 14.31 -2.33 44.06
C SER A 459 14.33 -0.80 44.02
N LYS A 460 15.07 -0.22 43.06
CA LYS A 460 14.93 1.20 42.69
C LYS A 460 14.03 1.28 41.48
N TYR A 461 12.92 1.99 41.61
CA TYR A 461 12.08 2.37 40.49
C TYR A 461 12.54 3.75 40.02
N THR A 462 12.79 3.87 38.71
CA THR A 462 12.96 5.18 38.05
C THR A 462 11.72 5.44 37.21
N PHE A 463 11.12 6.61 37.43
CA PHE A 463 10.01 7.11 36.63
C PHE A 463 10.60 7.89 35.46
N ASN A 464 10.38 7.41 34.24
CA ASN A 464 10.71 8.18 33.04
C ASN A 464 9.51 9.08 32.72
N TYR A 465 9.79 10.37 32.58
CA TYR A 465 8.81 11.38 32.21
C TYR A 465 8.85 11.54 30.68
N VAL A 466 7.76 11.17 30.01
CA VAL A 466 7.58 11.47 28.59
C VAL A 466 6.55 12.60 28.54
N PRO A 467 6.94 13.84 28.21
CA PRO A 467 5.97 14.92 28.06
C PRO A 467 5.20 14.69 26.77
N ASN A 468 3.98 14.18 26.88
CA ASN A 468 2.98 14.24 25.81
C ASN A 468 1.99 15.35 26.19
N SER A 469 1.68 16.26 25.27
CA SER A 469 0.56 17.20 25.44
C SER A 469 -0.64 16.70 24.62
N LEU A 470 -1.83 16.81 25.20
CA LEU A 470 -3.09 16.73 24.46
C LEU A 470 -3.50 18.17 24.13
N THR A 471 -3.53 18.54 22.86
CA THR A 471 -4.01 19.86 22.45
C THR A 471 -5.47 19.72 22.04
N THR A 472 -6.35 20.49 22.67
CA THR A 472 -7.77 20.61 22.28
C THR A 472 -8.05 22.00 21.73
N ASN A 473 -8.84 22.11 20.68
CA ASN A 473 -9.30 23.41 20.16
C ASN A 473 -10.73 23.70 20.62
N ILE A 474 -10.97 24.87 21.20
CA ILE A 474 -12.32 25.27 21.64
C ILE A 474 -12.72 26.66 21.11
N CYS A 475 -14.02 26.87 20.89
CA CYS A 475 -14.58 28.16 20.48
C CYS A 475 -14.72 29.13 21.67
N LYS A 476 -14.74 30.44 21.39
CA LYS A 476 -14.85 31.51 22.42
C LYS A 476 -16.09 31.35 23.31
N ASP A 477 -17.22 30.90 22.76
CA ASP A 477 -18.46 30.75 23.52
C ASP A 477 -18.45 29.50 24.41
N CYS A 478 -17.88 28.38 23.95
CA CYS A 478 -17.61 27.23 24.82
C CYS A 478 -16.62 27.58 25.93
N LEU A 479 -15.57 28.35 25.62
CA LEU A 479 -14.66 28.86 26.65
C LEU A 479 -15.40 29.72 27.69
N ARG A 480 -16.26 30.64 27.26
CA ARG A 480 -17.07 31.46 28.18
C ARG A 480 -17.99 30.59 29.03
N ASN A 481 -18.60 29.54 28.47
CA ASN A 481 -19.49 28.65 29.21
C ASN A 481 -18.75 27.71 30.18
N LEU A 482 -17.51 27.32 29.87
CA LEU A 482 -16.63 26.59 30.78
C LEU A 482 -16.37 27.37 32.08
N THR A 483 -16.35 28.71 32.03
CA THR A 483 -16.19 29.56 33.23
C THR A 483 -17.43 29.63 34.14
N GLY A 484 -18.59 29.12 33.68
CA GLY A 484 -19.88 29.33 34.36
C GLY A 484 -20.36 28.18 35.24
N LYS A 485 -19.99 26.93 34.92
CA LYS A 485 -20.26 25.66 35.63
C LYS A 485 -19.91 24.55 34.63
N HIS A 486 -19.22 23.49 35.07
CA HIS A 486 -18.84 22.29 34.29
C HIS A 486 -17.45 22.25 33.64
N VAL A 487 -16.40 22.78 34.29
CA VAL A 487 -14.99 22.38 33.98
C VAL A 487 -14.73 20.89 34.29
N HIS A 488 -15.65 20.22 34.98
CA HIS A 488 -15.55 18.79 35.30
C HIS A 488 -15.89 17.84 34.14
N ASP A 489 -16.49 18.34 33.05
CA ASP A 489 -17.01 17.52 31.96
C ASP A 489 -16.12 17.53 30.70
N ILE A 490 -14.92 18.14 30.73
CA ILE A 490 -13.83 17.74 29.81
C ILE A 490 -13.34 16.39 30.31
N VAL A 491 -14.06 15.34 29.91
CA VAL A 491 -13.77 13.96 30.31
C VAL A 491 -12.47 13.53 29.62
N LEU A 492 -11.34 13.75 30.30
CA LEU A 492 -10.12 12.98 30.10
C LEU A 492 -10.42 11.53 30.50
N HIS A 493 -11.06 10.78 29.60
CA HIS A 493 -11.28 9.35 29.78
C HIS A 493 -9.90 8.69 30.01
N ASN A 494 -9.73 8.13 31.22
CA ASN A 494 -8.63 7.24 31.64
C ASN A 494 -7.34 7.83 32.24
N ILE A 495 -7.40 8.90 33.04
CA ILE A 495 -6.27 9.21 33.96
C ILE A 495 -6.73 9.17 35.41
N ASP A 496 -6.43 8.05 36.06
CA ASP A 496 -6.63 7.83 37.49
C ASP A 496 -5.49 8.53 38.26
N TYR A 497 -5.75 9.71 38.84
CA TYR A 497 -4.73 10.43 39.60
C TYR A 497 -4.65 9.91 41.04
N PRO A 498 -3.49 9.44 41.54
CA PRO A 498 -3.32 9.11 42.95
C PRO A 498 -3.46 10.36 43.82
N ARG A 499 -4.16 10.24 44.96
CA ARG A 499 -4.61 11.34 45.85
C ARG A 499 -3.53 12.22 46.49
N ASN A 500 -2.26 12.08 46.16
CA ASN A 500 -1.20 12.93 46.68
C ASN A 500 -0.24 13.24 45.53
N HIS A 501 -0.13 14.51 45.14
CA HIS A 501 1.11 15.15 44.67
C HIS A 501 0.91 16.65 44.36
N SER A 502 2.04 17.36 44.35
CA SER A 502 2.22 18.79 44.07
C SER A 502 2.50 19.02 42.58
N LEU A 503 1.74 19.91 41.94
CA LEU A 503 2.04 20.44 40.61
C LEU A 503 3.34 21.27 40.67
N PHE A 504 4.33 20.93 39.85
CA PHE A 504 5.55 21.73 39.68
C PHE A 504 5.41 22.68 38.47
N PHE A 505 5.99 23.87 38.62
CA PHE A 505 5.90 25.09 37.80
C PHE A 505 6.09 24.95 36.28
N THR A 506 6.67 23.87 35.77
CA THR A 506 7.13 23.78 34.37
C THR A 506 6.05 23.38 33.36
N SER A 507 4.88 22.93 33.82
CA SER A 507 3.81 22.44 32.93
C SER A 507 2.67 23.42 32.68
N MET A 508 2.62 24.57 33.36
CA MET A 508 1.58 25.60 33.12
C MET A 508 1.94 26.57 31.98
N GLY A 509 3.24 26.72 31.69
CA GLY A 509 3.76 27.71 30.73
C GLY A 509 3.49 27.43 29.26
N CYS A 510 2.75 26.36 28.91
CA CYS A 510 2.49 26.02 27.50
C CYS A 510 1.01 26.16 27.09
N CYS A 511 0.11 26.45 28.02
CA CYS A 511 -1.26 25.93 27.87
C CYS A 511 -2.32 26.94 27.39
N ILE A 512 -2.07 28.25 27.41
CA ILE A 512 -3.09 29.28 27.11
C ILE A 512 -2.43 30.53 26.48
N ASP A 513 -2.92 30.99 25.33
CA ASP A 513 -2.50 32.27 24.71
C ASP A 513 -3.06 33.47 25.49
N PRO A 514 -2.22 34.27 26.16
CA PRO A 514 -2.68 35.38 26.99
C PRO A 514 -3.19 36.59 26.19
N THR A 515 -3.04 36.63 24.87
CA THR A 515 -3.71 37.65 24.04
C THR A 515 -5.20 37.36 23.85
N LYS A 516 -5.58 36.08 23.91
CA LYS A 516 -6.95 35.60 23.65
C LYS A 516 -7.75 35.34 24.93
N VAL A 517 -7.08 35.21 26.07
CA VAL A 517 -7.69 34.87 27.36
C VAL A 517 -7.33 35.91 28.41
N SER A 518 -8.32 36.50 29.06
CA SER A 518 -8.10 37.46 30.15
C SER A 518 -7.64 36.78 31.44
N PHE A 519 -7.01 37.53 32.35
CA PHE A 519 -6.58 36.99 33.64
C PHE A 519 -7.73 36.38 34.45
N ASP A 520 -8.92 36.99 34.39
CA ASP A 520 -10.10 36.47 35.10
C ASP A 520 -10.60 35.15 34.46
N GLN A 521 -10.53 35.01 33.13
CA GLN A 521 -10.83 33.75 32.45
C GLN A 521 -9.80 32.67 32.78
N PHE A 522 -8.51 33.03 32.82
CA PHE A 522 -7.44 32.15 33.27
C PHE A 522 -7.70 31.62 34.69
N LEU A 523 -8.06 32.49 35.64
CA LEU A 523 -8.38 32.09 37.02
C LEU A 523 -9.55 31.11 37.09
N GLU A 524 -10.62 31.33 36.31
CA GLU A 524 -11.77 30.42 36.31
C GLU A 524 -11.44 29.03 35.76
N ILE A 525 -10.56 28.93 34.75
CA ILE A 525 -10.08 27.63 34.21
C ILE A 525 -9.40 26.81 35.31
N PHE A 526 -8.62 27.43 36.20
CA PHE A 526 -7.84 26.75 37.23
C PHE A 526 -8.51 26.66 38.61
N ARG A 527 -9.67 27.32 38.79
CA ARG A 527 -10.48 27.33 40.02
C ARG A 527 -10.90 25.95 40.58
N PRO A 528 -11.08 24.87 39.79
CA PRO A 528 -11.59 23.59 40.32
C PRO A 528 -10.60 22.79 41.19
N TYR A 529 -9.32 23.17 41.28
CA TYR A 529 -8.33 22.39 42.04
C TYR A 529 -8.66 22.38 43.55
N PRO A 530 -9.02 21.22 44.15
CA PRO A 530 -9.66 21.15 45.48
C PRO A 530 -8.84 21.72 46.64
N ARG A 531 -7.53 21.88 46.47
CA ARG A 531 -6.62 22.39 47.51
C ARG A 531 -6.71 23.90 47.73
N TRP A 532 -7.49 24.63 46.92
CA TRP A 532 -7.36 26.09 46.85
C TRP A 532 -8.70 26.83 46.89
N ARG A 533 -9.73 26.23 47.52
CA ARG A 533 -11.07 26.84 47.70
C ARG A 533 -11.13 27.98 48.73
N HIS A 534 -10.00 28.44 49.27
CA HIS A 534 -10.00 29.54 50.21
C HIS A 534 -9.81 30.85 49.47
N ASP A 535 -10.88 31.63 49.41
CA ASP A 535 -10.97 32.96 48.80
C ASP A 535 -10.28 34.00 49.70
N ASP A 536 -9.00 33.77 50.02
CA ASP A 536 -8.16 34.83 50.56
C ASP A 536 -7.56 35.63 49.39
N GLY A 537 -7.57 36.96 49.49
CA GLY A 537 -7.07 37.83 48.44
C GLY A 537 -5.59 37.61 48.07
N SER A 538 -4.85 36.79 48.85
CA SER A 538 -3.44 36.51 48.61
C SER A 538 -3.22 35.51 47.46
N ILE A 539 -4.15 34.59 47.22
CA ILE A 539 -4.05 33.64 46.12
C ILE A 539 -4.22 34.35 44.76
N ARG A 540 -5.16 35.31 44.65
CA ARG A 540 -5.35 36.08 43.41
C ARG A 540 -4.11 36.90 43.05
N GLU A 541 -3.45 37.52 44.02
CA GLU A 541 -2.20 38.26 43.80
C GLU A 541 -1.06 37.34 43.35
N VAL A 542 -0.95 36.14 43.94
CA VAL A 542 0.04 35.14 43.52
C VAL A 542 -0.21 34.69 42.08
N TRP A 543 -1.45 34.42 41.70
CA TRP A 543 -1.81 34.05 40.33
C TRP A 543 -1.65 35.20 39.34
N MET A 544 -1.95 36.44 39.75
CA MET A 544 -1.78 37.62 38.91
C MET A 544 -0.31 37.83 38.60
N LYS A 545 0.55 37.67 39.61
CA LYS A 545 1.99 37.71 39.43
C LYS A 545 2.50 36.56 38.56
N LEU A 546 1.94 35.35 38.71
CA LEU A 546 2.26 34.21 37.84
C LEU A 546 1.84 34.45 36.40
N TRP A 547 0.67 35.04 36.17
CA TRP A 547 0.15 35.40 34.86
C TRP A 547 0.99 36.49 34.19
N GLU A 548 1.37 37.52 34.94
CA GLU A 548 2.28 38.56 34.48
C GLU A 548 3.68 38.01 34.14
N ASP A 549 4.22 37.12 34.98
CA ASP A 549 5.52 36.49 34.73
C ASP A 549 5.46 35.50 33.55
N TYR A 550 4.31 34.86 33.33
CA TYR A 550 4.05 34.04 32.17
C TYR A 550 4.00 34.85 30.85
N ILE A 551 3.25 35.96 30.84
CA ILE A 551 3.21 36.89 29.71
C ILE A 551 4.62 37.39 29.39
N LYS A 552 5.38 37.83 30.40
CA LYS A 552 6.77 38.27 30.22
C LYS A 552 7.64 37.17 29.62
N HIS A 553 7.49 35.93 30.08
CA HIS A 553 8.24 34.79 29.54
C HIS A 553 7.92 34.53 28.07
N LEU A 554 6.64 34.47 27.70
CA LEU A 554 6.22 34.26 26.31
C LEU A 554 6.69 35.40 25.39
N THR A 555 6.63 36.65 25.83
CA THR A 555 7.19 37.80 25.10
C THR A 555 8.71 37.64 24.91
N SER A 556 9.43 37.20 25.95
CA SER A 556 10.90 37.02 25.89
C SER A 556 11.36 35.92 24.93
N ILE A 557 10.52 34.92 24.67
CA ILE A 557 10.81 33.83 23.73
C ILE A 557 10.21 34.08 22.35
N GLY A 558 9.69 35.29 22.10
CA GLY A 558 9.15 35.70 20.80
C GLY A 558 7.82 35.05 20.42
N ARG A 559 7.07 34.49 21.39
CA ARG A 559 5.76 33.87 21.16
C ARG A 559 4.58 34.84 21.33
N LEU A 560 4.84 36.09 21.73
CA LEU A 560 3.86 37.16 21.86
C LEU A 560 4.43 38.44 21.25
N GLU A 561 3.81 38.95 20.20
CA GLU A 561 4.00 40.33 19.73
C GLU A 561 2.79 41.16 20.17
N PHE A 562 3.04 42.27 20.87
CA PHE A 562 2.00 43.19 21.37
C PHE A 562 1.63 44.25 20.35
#